data_AF-A0A2V2G989-F1
#
_entry.id   AF-A0A2V2G989-F1
#
_cell.length_a   1.000
_cell.length_b   1.000
_cell.length_c   1.000
_cell.angle_alpha   90.00
_cell.angle_beta   90.00
_cell.angle_gamma   90.00
#
_symmetry.space_group_name_H-M   'P 1'
#
loop_
_entity.id
_entity.type
_entity.pdbx_description
1 polymer ?
#
loop_
_entity_poly.entity_id
_entity_poly.type
_entity_poly.pdbx_seq_one_letter_code
_entity_poly.pdbx_strand_id
1 'polypeptide(L)'
;GIFYAQGVKTNVLFFARGQSDKGNTKEVWFYDLRTNMPSFGKTTPLREEHFANFETAYEAKDRRAVRDERWSVFTREEIQAKADSLDLGLIRDESLLEYDDLPDPIDSGEECITRLEEAVDLMKSVVRELQNLTSREAD
;
A
#
# COMPACT_ATOMS: atom_id res chain seq x y z
N GLY A 1 -11.17 4.76 -7.49
CA GLY A 1 -9.77 4.85 -7.92
C GLY A 1 -9.70 5.51 -9.29
N ILE A 2 -8.49 5.88 -9.73
CA ILE A 2 -8.27 6.58 -11.01
C ILE A 2 -8.29 5.64 -12.24
N PHE A 3 -8.15 4.33 -12.02
CA PHE A 3 -8.26 3.30 -13.06
C PHE A 3 -9.59 2.57 -12.99
N TYR A 4 -9.93 1.94 -14.13
CA TYR A 4 -11.15 1.14 -14.27
C TYR A 4 -11.18 -0.07 -13.30
N ALA A 5 -10.01 -0.69 -13.05
CA ALA A 5 -9.87 -1.72 -12.02
C ALA A 5 -9.62 -1.09 -10.64
N GLN A 6 -10.46 -1.43 -9.66
CA GLN A 6 -10.25 -0.99 -8.28
C GLN A 6 -9.10 -1.76 -7.62
N GLY A 7 -8.35 -1.09 -6.73
CA GLY A 7 -7.27 -1.69 -5.95
C GLY A 7 -5.89 -1.74 -6.62
N VAL A 8 -5.76 -1.34 -7.89
CA VAL A 8 -4.46 -1.31 -8.57
C VAL A 8 -3.60 -0.17 -8.02
N LYS A 9 -2.41 -0.51 -7.52
CA LYS A 9 -1.36 0.45 -7.15
C LYS A 9 -0.47 0.72 -8.37
N THR A 10 -0.27 1.98 -8.70
CA THR A 10 0.54 2.42 -9.85
C THR A 10 1.59 3.43 -9.45
N ASN A 11 2.68 3.46 -10.21
CA ASN A 11 3.77 4.43 -10.10
C ASN A 11 4.10 4.96 -11.51
N VAL A 12 4.70 6.14 -11.58
CA VAL A 12 5.23 6.73 -12.82
C VAL A 12 6.74 6.86 -12.68
N LEU A 13 7.49 6.34 -13.66
CA LEU A 13 8.95 6.36 -13.65
C LEU A 13 9.48 7.40 -14.64
N PHE A 14 10.34 8.29 -14.14
CA PHE A 14 11.08 9.25 -14.94
C PHE A 14 12.55 8.85 -14.94
N PHE A 15 13.13 8.62 -16.12
CA PHE A 15 14.54 8.28 -16.26
C PHE A 15 15.10 8.85 -17.56
N ALA A 16 16.39 9.16 -17.56
CA ALA A 16 17.13 9.56 -18.74
C ALA A 16 17.81 8.33 -19.36
N ARG A 17 18.10 8.41 -20.66
CA ARG A 17 18.91 7.40 -21.34
C ARG A 17 20.29 7.34 -20.70
N GLY A 18 20.71 6.14 -20.29
CA GLY A 18 22.03 5.90 -19.72
C GLY A 18 23.16 6.17 -20.73
N GLN A 19 24.31 6.60 -20.23
CA GLN A 19 25.52 6.83 -21.03
C GLN A 19 26.44 5.60 -21.08
N SER A 20 26.23 4.65 -20.17
CA SER A 20 26.98 3.39 -20.09
C SER A 20 26.06 2.25 -19.66
N ASP A 21 26.58 1.03 -19.62
CA ASP A 21 25.79 -0.15 -19.26
C ASP A 21 25.38 -0.19 -17.78
N LYS A 22 26.13 0.47 -16.88
CA LYS A 22 25.93 0.36 -15.43
C LYS A 22 26.21 1.67 -14.70
N GLY A 23 25.58 1.85 -13.54
CA GLY A 23 25.91 2.95 -12.62
C GLY A 23 25.41 4.33 -13.05
N ASN A 24 24.41 4.40 -13.94
CA ASN A 24 23.84 5.66 -14.44
C ASN A 24 23.02 6.42 -13.39
N THR A 25 22.33 5.72 -12.48
CA THR A 25 21.48 6.33 -11.44
C THR A 25 22.27 6.48 -10.15
N LYS A 26 22.31 7.70 -9.60
CA LYS A 26 22.98 8.03 -8.33
C LYS A 26 22.01 8.27 -7.18
N GLU A 27 20.88 8.88 -7.50
CA GLU A 27 19.80 9.18 -6.56
C GLU A 27 18.46 9.00 -7.27
N VAL A 28 17.44 8.71 -6.50
CA VAL A 28 16.05 8.60 -6.95
C VAL A 28 15.21 9.50 -6.08
N TRP A 29 14.43 10.35 -6.74
CA TRP A 29 13.45 11.24 -6.12
C TRP A 29 12.08 10.57 -6.14
N PHE A 30 11.39 10.60 -5.01
CA PHE A 30 10.05 10.05 -4.83
C PHE A 30 9.08 11.18 -4.50
N TYR A 31 7.89 11.10 -5.08
CA TYR A 31 6.77 11.95 -4.72
C TYR A 31 5.57 11.10 -4.33
N ASP A 32 5.10 11.24 -3.09
CA ASP A 32 3.92 10.51 -2.62
C ASP A 32 2.62 11.24 -3.01
N LEU A 33 2.00 10.83 -4.11
CA LEU A 33 0.64 11.21 -4.52
C LEU A 33 -0.38 10.09 -4.23
N ARG A 34 -0.18 9.34 -3.15
CA ARG A 34 -1.03 8.21 -2.76
C ARG A 34 -1.58 8.40 -1.35
N THR A 35 -0.70 8.60 -0.38
CA THR A 35 -1.07 8.59 1.04
C THR A 35 -1.84 9.85 1.42
N ASN A 36 -2.87 9.73 2.25
CA ASN A 36 -3.76 10.81 2.70
C ASN A 36 -4.38 11.63 1.54
N MET A 37 -4.50 11.06 0.35
CA MET A 37 -5.17 11.69 -0.80
C MET A 37 -6.66 11.35 -0.83
N PRO A 38 -7.52 12.24 -1.36
CA PRO A 38 -8.93 11.94 -1.51
C PRO A 38 -9.15 10.72 -2.42
N SER A 39 -10.24 9.99 -2.15
CA SER A 39 -10.64 8.86 -3.00
C SER A 39 -11.11 9.36 -4.36
N PHE A 40 -10.26 9.23 -5.37
CA PHE A 40 -10.59 9.64 -6.73
C PHE A 40 -11.61 8.71 -7.40
N GLY A 41 -12.51 9.27 -8.19
CA GLY A 41 -13.56 8.56 -8.92
C GLY A 41 -14.46 9.51 -9.70
N LYS A 42 -15.68 9.07 -10.04
CA LYS A 42 -16.63 9.90 -10.82
C LYS A 42 -17.03 11.20 -10.11
N THR A 43 -17.17 11.16 -8.79
CA THR A 43 -17.58 12.32 -7.96
C THR A 43 -16.41 13.21 -7.57
N THR A 44 -15.20 12.64 -7.51
CA THR A 44 -13.96 13.34 -7.14
C THR A 44 -12.92 13.05 -8.23
N PRO A 45 -12.97 13.77 -9.37
CA PRO A 45 -12.07 13.50 -10.49
C PRO A 45 -10.64 13.91 -10.16
N LEU A 46 -9.66 13.14 -10.64
CA LEU A 46 -8.26 13.55 -10.66
C LEU A 46 -8.08 14.67 -11.68
N ARG A 47 -7.38 15.73 -11.30
CA ARG A 47 -7.21 16.98 -12.07
C ARG A 47 -5.77 17.45 -12.01
N GLU A 48 -5.38 18.29 -12.95
CA GLU A 48 -4.04 18.90 -13.05
C GLU A 48 -3.58 19.55 -11.74
N GLU A 49 -4.48 20.21 -11.01
CA GLU A 49 -4.16 20.86 -9.73
C GLU A 49 -3.59 19.92 -8.66
N HIS A 50 -3.90 18.62 -8.72
CA HIS A 50 -3.33 17.63 -7.80
C HIS A 50 -1.85 17.35 -8.06
N PHE A 51 -1.34 17.70 -9.25
CA PHE A 51 0.04 17.50 -9.66
C PHE A 51 0.91 18.75 -9.50
N ALA A 52 0.32 19.92 -9.23
CA ALA A 52 1.04 21.20 -9.21
C ALA A 52 2.25 21.21 -8.26
N ASN A 53 2.13 20.60 -7.08
CA ASN A 53 3.23 20.50 -6.12
C ASN A 53 4.32 19.54 -6.61
N PHE A 54 3.94 18.41 -7.20
CA PHE A 54 4.88 17.47 -7.84
C PHE A 54 5.66 18.16 -8.96
N GLU A 55 4.98 18.87 -9.86
CA GLU A 55 5.60 19.59 -10.97
C GLU A 55 6.57 20.66 -10.46
N THR A 56 6.13 21.46 -9.47
CA THR A 56 6.98 22.48 -8.84
C THR A 56 8.24 21.86 -8.21
N ALA A 57 8.10 20.74 -7.51
CA ALA A 57 9.22 20.03 -6.88
C ALA A 57 10.15 19.40 -7.94
N TYR A 58 9.58 18.80 -8.98
CA TYR A 58 10.30 18.14 -10.06
C TYR A 58 11.11 19.14 -10.92
N GLU A 59 10.55 20.31 -11.19
CA GLU A 59 11.17 21.38 -11.98
C GLU A 59 12.06 22.33 -11.17
N ALA A 60 12.09 22.18 -9.83
CA ALA A 60 12.94 22.99 -8.97
C ALA A 60 14.42 22.91 -9.38
N LYS A 61 15.06 24.08 -9.52
CA LYS A 61 16.50 24.18 -9.82
C LYS A 61 17.35 23.46 -8.76
N ASP A 62 16.96 23.61 -7.50
CA ASP A 62 17.50 22.85 -6.38
C ASP A 62 16.38 22.05 -5.72
N ARG A 63 16.28 20.77 -6.10
CA ARG A 63 15.27 19.84 -5.57
C ARG A 63 15.44 19.56 -4.08
N ARG A 64 16.63 19.75 -3.50
CA ARG A 64 16.88 19.57 -2.06
C ARG A 64 16.37 20.72 -1.21
N ALA A 65 16.18 21.90 -1.82
CA ALA A 65 15.61 23.06 -1.15
C ALA A 65 14.08 23.00 -1.03
N VAL A 66 13.43 22.08 -1.76
CA VAL A 66 11.98 21.87 -1.71
C VAL A 66 11.61 21.32 -0.32
N ARG A 67 10.74 22.05 0.39
CA ARG A 67 10.20 21.64 1.69
C ARG A 67 8.79 21.10 1.50
N ASP A 68 8.70 19.84 1.10
CA ASP A 68 7.47 19.08 0.98
C ASP A 68 7.71 17.70 1.59
N GLU A 69 6.87 17.27 2.53
CA GLU A 69 6.97 15.97 3.19
C GLU A 69 6.78 14.80 2.21
N ARG A 70 6.05 15.04 1.11
CA ARG A 70 5.81 14.05 0.05
C ARG A 70 7.00 13.90 -0.87
N TRP A 71 7.99 14.80 -0.78
CA TRP A 71 9.16 14.85 -1.66
C TRP A 71 10.41 14.36 -0.93
N SER A 72 10.86 13.16 -1.29
CA SER A 72 12.02 12.52 -0.66
C SER A 72 13.04 12.08 -1.69
N VAL A 73 14.30 11.96 -1.27
CA VAL A 73 15.41 11.50 -2.11
C VAL A 73 16.16 10.39 -1.41
N PHE A 74 16.51 9.35 -2.17
CA PHE A 74 17.33 8.24 -1.72
C PHE A 74 18.49 8.04 -2.69
N THR A 75 19.68 7.81 -2.14
CA THR A 75 20.88 7.42 -2.88
C THR A 75 20.76 5.99 -3.40
N ARG A 76 21.55 5.67 -4.42
CA ARG A 76 21.62 4.31 -4.98
C ARG A 76 22.04 3.29 -3.92
N GLU A 77 22.91 3.70 -3.00
CA GLU A 77 23.42 2.89 -1.89
C GLU A 77 22.31 2.60 -0.86
N GLU A 78 21.49 3.59 -0.50
CA GLU A 78 20.33 3.39 0.38
C GLU A 78 19.31 2.43 -0.23
N ILE A 79 19.06 2.55 -1.53
CA ILE A 79 18.17 1.64 -2.28
C ILE A 79 18.76 0.22 -2.30
N GLN A 80 20.08 0.10 -2.47
CA GLN A 80 20.76 -1.20 -2.44
C GLN A 80 20.62 -1.88 -1.08
N ALA A 81 20.75 -1.11 0.01
CA ALA A 81 20.55 -1.61 1.37
C ALA A 81 19.11 -2.13 1.61
N LYS A 82 18.15 -1.74 0.76
CA LYS A 82 16.77 -2.23 0.73
C LYS A 82 16.53 -3.29 -0.35
N ALA A 83 17.57 -4.06 -0.69
CA ALA A 83 17.53 -5.13 -1.68
C ALA A 83 17.07 -4.66 -3.08
N ASP A 84 17.49 -3.45 -3.47
CA ASP A 84 17.11 -2.80 -4.73
C ASP A 84 15.60 -2.56 -4.89
N SER A 85 14.84 -2.55 -3.78
CA SER A 85 13.41 -2.22 -3.79
C SER A 85 13.18 -0.73 -4.03
N LEU A 86 12.22 -0.42 -4.91
CA LEU A 86 11.71 0.94 -5.14
C LEU A 86 10.39 1.20 -4.40
N ASP A 87 9.99 0.31 -3.48
CA ASP A 87 8.85 0.54 -2.60
C ASP A 87 9.28 1.42 -1.41
N LEU A 88 9.63 2.66 -1.73
CA LEU A 88 10.19 3.68 -0.81
C LEU A 88 9.46 5.02 -1.01
N GLY A 89 9.70 5.96 -0.10
CA GLY A 89 9.27 7.36 -0.25
C GLY A 89 7.78 7.61 -0.01
N LEU A 90 7.03 6.61 0.50
CA LEU A 90 5.68 6.82 1.00
C LEU A 90 5.72 7.45 2.40
N ILE A 91 4.83 8.40 2.65
CA ILE A 91 4.62 8.97 3.99
C ILE A 91 3.81 8.00 4.86
N ARG A 92 3.83 8.21 6.17
CA ARG A 92 3.02 7.42 7.11
C ARG A 92 1.55 7.77 6.90
N ASP A 93 0.73 6.76 6.65
CA ASP A 93 -0.72 6.90 6.53
C ASP A 93 -1.32 7.19 7.92
N GLU A 94 -2.11 8.25 8.03
CA GLU A 94 -2.73 8.67 9.30
C GLU A 94 -3.79 7.68 9.80
N SER A 95 -4.29 6.80 8.92
CA SER A 95 -5.26 5.76 9.27
C SER A 95 -4.62 4.46 9.77
N LEU A 96 -3.30 4.31 9.65
CA LEU A 96 -2.59 3.15 10.20
C LEU A 96 -2.39 3.36 11.70
N LEU A 97 -2.94 2.43 12.50
CA LEU A 97 -2.63 2.30 13.92
C LEU A 97 -1.10 2.34 14.11
N GLU A 98 -0.61 3.05 15.13
CA GLU A 98 0.82 3.06 15.40
C GLU A 98 1.29 1.63 15.65
N TYR A 99 2.48 1.26 15.19
CA TYR A 99 3.03 -0.08 15.42
C TYR A 99 3.07 -0.41 16.92
N ASP A 100 3.26 0.62 17.75
CA ASP A 100 3.25 0.52 19.21
C ASP A 100 1.84 0.31 19.80
N ASP A 101 0.79 0.55 19.02
CA ASP A 101 -0.62 0.30 19.38
C ASP A 101 -1.13 -1.06 18.83
N LEU A 102 -0.31 -1.79 18.06
CA LEU A 102 -0.70 -3.10 17.57
C LEU A 102 -0.55 -4.15 18.69
N PRO A 103 -1.53 -5.06 18.84
CA PRO A 103 -1.38 -6.20 19.75
C PRO A 103 -0.20 -7.08 19.32
N ASP A 104 0.40 -7.79 20.28
CA ASP A 104 1.52 -8.69 19.99
C ASP A 104 1.14 -9.66 18.85
N PRO A 105 2.01 -9.88 17.84
CA PRO A 105 1.68 -10.74 16.71
C PRO A 105 1.34 -12.17 17.11
N ILE A 106 1.92 -12.69 18.20
CA ILE A 106 1.63 -14.02 18.73
C ILE A 106 0.22 -14.00 19.33
N ASP A 107 -0.09 -13.05 20.21
CA ASP A 107 -1.41 -12.91 20.82
C ASP A 107 -2.51 -12.75 19.76
N SER A 108 -2.25 -11.93 18.75
CA SER A 108 -3.15 -11.71 17.60
C SER A 108 -3.36 -13.00 16.79
N GLY A 109 -2.30 -13.80 16.64
CA GLY A 109 -2.35 -15.10 15.98
C GLY A 109 -3.19 -16.10 16.76
N GLU A 110 -3.02 -16.18 18.08
CA GLU A 110 -3.78 -17.07 18.96
C GLU A 110 -5.27 -16.70 18.99
N GLU A 111 -5.60 -15.40 19.06
CA GLU A 111 -6.99 -14.94 18.97
C GLU A 111 -7.61 -15.30 17.60
N CYS A 112 -6.85 -15.15 16.52
CA CYS A 112 -7.31 -15.53 15.18
C CYS A 112 -7.60 -17.03 15.08
N ILE A 113 -6.72 -17.88 15.62
CA ILE A 113 -6.91 -19.34 15.65
C ILE A 113 -8.19 -19.68 16.41
N THR A 114 -8.37 -19.11 17.61
CA THR A 114 -9.56 -19.35 18.45
C THR A 114 -10.84 -19.02 17.71
N ARG A 115 -10.90 -17.85 17.06
CA ARG A 115 -12.08 -17.43 16.28
C ARG A 115 -12.35 -18.36 15.08
N LEU A 116 -11.31 -18.88 14.44
CA LEU A 116 -11.46 -19.82 13.32
C LEU A 116 -11.96 -21.19 13.80
N GLU A 117 -11.48 -21.67 14.94
CA GLU A 117 -11.94 -22.92 15.55
C GLU A 117 -13.42 -22.85 15.94
N GLU A 118 -13.85 -21.75 16.57
CA GLU A 118 -15.26 -21.50 16.88
C GLU A 118 -16.13 -21.50 15.61
N ALA A 119 -15.69 -20.80 14.56
CA ALA A 119 -16.40 -20.77 13.28
C ALA A 119 -16.52 -22.17 12.66
N VAL A 120 -15.45 -22.97 12.73
CA VAL A 120 -15.45 -24.36 12.26
C VAL A 120 -16.45 -25.21 13.05
N ASP A 121 -16.51 -25.05 14.37
CA ASP A 121 -17.42 -25.83 15.21
C ASP A 121 -18.89 -25.45 15.01
N LEU A 122 -19.17 -24.16 14.80
CA LEU A 122 -20.48 -23.68 14.35
C LEU A 122 -20.90 -24.34 13.03
N MET A 123 -20.01 -24.36 12.03
CA MET A 123 -20.29 -25.03 10.75
C MET A 123 -20.54 -26.53 10.92
N LYS A 124 -19.74 -27.23 11.74
CA LYS A 124 -19.98 -28.65 12.06
C LYS A 124 -21.35 -28.87 12.71
N SER A 125 -21.78 -27.96 13.59
CA SER A 125 -23.10 -28.04 14.24
C SER A 125 -24.22 -27.97 13.21
N VAL A 126 -24.16 -26.98 12.30
CA VAL A 126 -25.14 -26.83 11.20
C VAL A 126 -25.19 -28.10 10.34
N VAL A 127 -24.03 -28.65 9.97
CA VAL A 127 -23.97 -29.89 9.17
C VAL A 127 -24.64 -31.07 9.89
N ARG A 128 -24.40 -31.23 11.20
CA ARG A 128 -25.04 -32.30 11.99
C ARG A 128 -26.56 -32.13 12.03
N GLU A 129 -27.05 -30.92 12.23
CA GLU A 129 -28.49 -30.64 12.23
C GLU A 129 -29.13 -30.97 10.88
N LEU A 130 -28.50 -30.56 9.77
CA LEU A 130 -28.97 -30.88 8.42
C LEU A 130 -29.01 -32.39 8.17
N GLN A 131 -27.96 -33.13 8.56
CA GLN A 131 -27.92 -34.60 8.44
C GLN A 131 -29.06 -35.28 9.21
N ASN A 132 -29.35 -34.79 10.43
CA ASN A 132 -30.45 -35.31 11.24
C ASN A 132 -31.81 -35.03 10.59
N LEU A 133 -32.01 -33.87 9.97
CA LEU A 133 -33.25 -33.55 9.26
C LEU A 133 -33.44 -34.42 8.02
N THR A 134 -32.40 -34.58 7.19
CA THR A 134 -32.47 -35.44 6.00
C THR A 134 -32.72 -36.91 6.34
N SER A 135 -32.20 -37.39 7.47
CA SER A 135 -32.44 -38.76 7.94
C SER A 135 -33.89 -38.96 8.41
N ARG A 136 -34.53 -37.92 8.97
CA ARG A 136 -35.93 -37.97 9.44
C ARG A 136 -36.97 -37.84 8.33
N GLU A 137 -36.59 -37.35 7.16
CA GLU A 137 -37.46 -37.29 5.97
C GLU A 137 -37.43 -38.61 5.16
N ALA A 138 -36.45 -39.47 5.42
CA ALA A 138 -36.27 -40.75 4.72
C ALA A 138 -36.96 -41.96 5.41
N ASP A 139 -37.43 -41.77 6.65
CA ASP A 139 -38.23 -42.72 7.44
C ASP A 139 -39.74 -42.36 7.38
#